data_AF-R4KU71-F1
#
_entry.id   AF-R4KU71-F1
#
_cell.length_a   1.000
_cell.length_b   1.000
_cell.length_c   1.000
_cell.angle_alpha   90.00
_cell.angle_beta   90.00
_cell.angle_gamma   90.00
#
_symmetry.space_group_name_H-M   'P 1'
#
loop_
_entity.id
_entity.type
_entity.pdbx_description
1 polymer ?
#
loop_
_entity_poly.entity_id
_entity_poly.type
_entity_poly.pdbx_seq_one_letter_code
_entity_poly.pdbx_strand_id
1 'polypeptide(L)'
;MINTMLIPLKTLMDQDMTATDEVISSFIYPADPDIEGFLKTRAIKFENALKSRTYLLFDKEAAHKGELSLLAYFTIALHILIVPEGFSGNRVKKLDGFSSTFCPTGRCPFHPTPQGGGFSGASSINRYPR
;
A
#
# COMPACT_ATOMS: atom_id res chain seq x y z
N MET A 1 19.31 -21.34 -4.41
CA MET A 1 19.21 -19.87 -4.23
C MET A 1 18.29 -19.35 -5.30
N ILE A 2 17.25 -18.59 -4.93
CA ILE A 2 16.38 -17.94 -5.91
C ILE A 2 17.16 -16.74 -6.46
N ASN A 3 17.46 -16.74 -7.75
CA ASN A 3 18.20 -15.67 -8.41
C ASN A 3 17.18 -14.64 -8.92
N THR A 4 17.11 -13.47 -8.30
CA THR A 4 16.07 -12.49 -8.58
C THR A 4 16.64 -11.18 -9.10
N MET A 5 15.83 -10.48 -9.89
CA MET A 5 16.09 -9.12 -10.38
C MET A 5 15.03 -8.18 -9.80
N LEU A 6 15.48 -7.08 -9.20
CA LEU A 6 14.61 -6.04 -8.66
C LEU A 6 14.49 -4.89 -9.67
N ILE A 7 13.27 -4.55 -10.07
CA ILE A 7 13.00 -3.47 -11.03
C ILE A 7 11.97 -2.52 -10.43
N PRO A 8 12.25 -1.20 -10.34
CA PRO A 8 11.24 -0.22 -10.00
C PRO A 8 10.13 -0.18 -11.06
N LEU A 9 8.87 -0.17 -10.63
CA LEU A 9 7.73 -0.10 -11.54
C LEU A 9 7.83 1.09 -12.50
N LYS A 10 8.30 2.23 -12.00
CA LYS A 10 8.50 3.45 -12.79
C LYS A 10 9.41 3.23 -13.99
N THR A 11 10.46 2.41 -13.86
CA THR A 11 11.39 2.11 -14.94
C THR A 11 10.69 1.37 -16.09
N LEU A 12 9.80 0.43 -15.79
CA LEU A 12 9.03 -0.27 -16.82
C LEU A 12 8.03 0.65 -17.51
N MET A 13 7.32 1.48 -16.72
CA MET A 13 6.36 2.45 -17.26
C MET A 13 7.00 3.45 -18.23
N ASP A 14 8.23 3.87 -17.95
CA ASP A 14 8.97 4.81 -18.80
C ASP A 14 9.53 4.16 -20.08
N GLN A 15 9.68 2.83 -20.09
CA GLN A 15 10.13 2.07 -21.25
C GLN A 15 8.97 1.72 -22.19
N ASP A 16 7.95 1.04 -21.66
CA ASP A 16 6.79 0.59 -22.41
C ASP A 16 5.61 0.36 -21.47
N MET A 17 4.59 1.21 -21.61
CA MET A 17 3.37 1.13 -20.81
C MET A 17 2.55 -0.13 -21.11
N THR A 18 2.51 -0.57 -22.37
CA THR A 18 1.74 -1.75 -22.78
C THR A 18 2.35 -3.03 -22.21
N ALA A 19 3.66 -3.19 -22.32
CA ALA A 19 4.37 -4.30 -21.71
C ALA A 19 4.26 -4.28 -20.16
N THR A 20 4.24 -3.09 -19.56
CA THR A 20 4.03 -2.93 -18.11
C THR A 20 2.66 -3.46 -17.69
N ASP A 21 1.60 -3.11 -18.43
CA ASP A 21 0.24 -3.57 -18.14
C ASP A 21 0.10 -5.08 -18.29
N GLU A 22 0.76 -5.70 -19.28
CA GLU A 22 0.81 -7.15 -19.45
C GLU A 22 1.44 -7.86 -18.25
N VAL A 23 2.61 -7.39 -17.82
CA VAL A 23 3.34 -7.94 -16.67
C VAL A 23 2.55 -7.80 -15.36
N ILE A 24 1.89 -6.66 -15.15
CA ILE A 24 1.04 -6.44 -13.98
C ILE A 24 -0.19 -7.34 -14.04
N SER A 25 -0.80 -7.49 -15.21
CA SER A 25 -2.01 -8.29 -15.40
C SER A 25 -1.74 -9.79 -15.22
N SER A 26 -0.54 -10.25 -15.57
CA SER A 26 -0.12 -11.65 -15.41
C SER A 26 0.16 -12.04 -13.95
N PHE A 27 0.29 -11.08 -13.03
CA PHE A 27 0.51 -11.38 -11.62
C PHE A 27 -0.72 -12.06 -11.00
N ILE A 28 -0.52 -13.17 -10.30
CA ILE A 28 -1.58 -13.92 -9.63
C ILE A 28 -1.13 -14.22 -8.20
N TYR A 29 -1.96 -13.88 -7.23
CA TYR A 29 -1.68 -14.16 -5.82
C TYR A 29 -2.95 -14.62 -5.08
N PRO A 30 -3.30 -15.92 -5.16
CA PRO A 30 -4.60 -16.42 -4.70
C PRO A 30 -4.80 -16.36 -3.19
N ALA A 31 -3.71 -16.30 -2.42
CA ALA A 31 -3.76 -16.30 -0.96
C ALA A 31 -4.35 -14.98 -0.40
N ASP A 32 -4.21 -13.88 -1.14
CA ASP A 32 -4.72 -12.58 -0.74
C ASP A 32 -5.11 -11.74 -1.97
N PRO A 33 -6.41 -11.67 -2.31
CA PRO A 33 -6.89 -10.88 -3.45
C PRO A 33 -6.62 -9.38 -3.33
N ASP A 34 -6.43 -8.84 -2.12
CA ASP A 34 -6.15 -7.42 -1.93
C ASP A 34 -4.72 -7.09 -2.40
N ILE A 35 -3.78 -8.01 -2.23
CA ILE A 35 -2.41 -7.89 -2.75
C ILE A 35 -2.45 -7.87 -4.28
N GLU A 36 -3.08 -8.86 -4.91
CA GLU A 36 -3.22 -8.88 -6.37
C GLU A 36 -3.96 -7.65 -6.91
N GLY A 37 -5.08 -7.30 -6.28
CA GLY A 37 -5.92 -6.16 -6.65
C GLY A 37 -5.19 -4.83 -6.51
N PHE A 38 -4.34 -4.68 -5.48
CA PHE A 38 -3.52 -3.48 -5.32
C PHE A 38 -2.59 -3.27 -6.52
N LEU A 39 -1.84 -4.30 -6.91
CA LEU A 39 -0.90 -4.21 -8.02
C LEU A 39 -1.62 -3.85 -9.32
N LYS A 40 -2.72 -4.55 -9.63
CA LYS A 40 -3.48 -4.39 -10.89
C LYS A 40 -4.23 -3.07 -11.00
N THR A 41 -4.67 -2.47 -9.89
CA THR A 41 -5.60 -1.33 -9.95
C THR A 41 -5.08 -0.02 -9.36
N ARG A 42 -4.08 -0.08 -8.46
CA ARG A 42 -3.61 1.08 -7.68
C ARG A 42 -2.13 1.40 -7.85
N ALA A 43 -1.27 0.40 -8.04
CA ALA A 43 0.19 0.61 -8.05
C ALA A 43 0.63 1.70 -9.04
N ILE A 44 0.20 1.62 -10.30
CA ILE A 44 0.48 2.64 -11.34
C ILE A 44 -0.02 4.03 -10.91
N LYS A 45 -1.25 4.11 -10.38
CA LYS A 45 -1.84 5.40 -9.94
C LYS A 45 -1.02 6.01 -8.80
N PHE A 46 -0.54 5.18 -7.88
CA PHE A 46 0.24 5.65 -6.74
C PHE A 46 1.66 6.06 -7.16
N GLU A 47 2.25 5.36 -8.13
CA GLU A 47 3.54 5.71 -8.73
C GLU A 47 3.47 7.09 -9.43
N ASN A 48 2.43 7.30 -10.25
CA ASN A 48 2.17 8.56 -10.94
C ASN A 48 1.87 9.72 -9.97
N ALA A 49 1.16 9.45 -8.87
CA ALA A 49 0.84 10.44 -7.85
C ALA A 49 1.97 10.64 -6.82
N LEU A 50 3.13 9.98 -6.98
CA LEU A 50 4.24 10.01 -6.03
C LEU A 50 3.84 9.63 -4.59
N LYS A 51 2.76 8.85 -4.42
CA LYS A 51 2.25 8.39 -3.12
C LYS A 51 3.08 7.24 -2.58
N SER A 52 3.60 6.41 -3.47
CA SER A 52 4.45 5.28 -3.12
C SER A 52 5.38 4.92 -4.28
N ARG A 53 6.39 4.12 -3.97
CA ARG A 53 7.27 3.47 -4.93
C ARG A 53 7.05 1.98 -4.91
N THR A 54 6.74 1.41 -6.06
CA THR A 54 6.52 -0.03 -6.23
C THR A 54 7.75 -0.65 -6.86
N TYR A 55 8.20 -1.78 -6.29
CA TYR A 55 9.31 -2.56 -6.83
C TYR A 55 8.85 -3.97 -7.12
N LEU A 56 9.26 -4.47 -8.28
CA LEU A 56 8.89 -5.77 -8.82
C LEU A 56 10.09 -6.71 -8.76
N LEU A 57 9.84 -7.95 -8.33
CA LEU A 57 10.83 -9.01 -8.23
C LEU A 57 10.62 -10.00 -9.38
N PHE A 58 11.58 -10.08 -10.29
CA PHE A 58 11.54 -11.02 -11.41
C PHE A 58 12.48 -12.20 -11.21
N ASP A 59 12.14 -13.33 -11.83
CA ASP A 59 13.07 -14.44 -12.00
C ASP A 59 14.14 -14.06 -13.04
N LYS A 60 15.40 -14.02 -12.59
CA LYS A 60 16.52 -13.64 -13.44
C LYS A 60 16.83 -14.69 -14.51
N GLU A 61 16.63 -15.97 -14.21
CA GLU A 61 16.89 -17.05 -15.16
C GLU A 61 15.83 -17.10 -16.26
N ALA A 62 14.58 -16.80 -15.93
CA ALA A 62 13.51 -16.64 -16.91
C ALA A 62 13.80 -15.45 -17.84
N ALA A 63 14.25 -14.32 -17.28
CA ALA A 63 14.59 -13.14 -18.06
C ALA A 63 15.73 -13.40 -19.08
N HIS A 64 16.73 -14.20 -18.71
CA HIS A 64 17.80 -14.62 -19.63
C HIS A 64 17.30 -15.47 -20.81
N LYS A 65 16.15 -16.13 -20.65
CA LYS A 65 15.48 -16.91 -21.70
C LYS A 65 14.46 -16.09 -22.50
N GLY A 66 14.33 -14.79 -22.20
CA GLY A 66 13.38 -13.89 -22.85
C GLY A 66 11.98 -13.90 -22.21
N GLU A 67 11.83 -14.45 -21.01
CA GLU A 67 10.55 -14.54 -20.31
C GLU A 67 10.53 -13.64 -19.06
N LEU A 68 9.54 -12.76 -18.95
CA LEU A 68 9.37 -11.90 -17.78
C LEU A 68 8.44 -12.57 -16.76
N SER A 69 9.04 -13.34 -15.84
CA SER A 69 8.30 -13.98 -14.75
C SER A 69 8.33 -13.13 -13.48
N LEU A 70 7.21 -12.48 -13.16
CA LEU A 70 7.04 -11.68 -11.95
C LEU A 70 6.76 -12.59 -10.74
N LEU A 71 7.71 -12.66 -9.82
CA LEU A 71 7.65 -13.53 -8.63
C LEU A 71 6.91 -12.87 -7.46
N ALA A 72 7.17 -11.58 -7.24
CA ALA A 72 6.63 -10.83 -6.12
C ALA A 72 6.73 -9.33 -6.38
N TYR A 73 6.10 -8.53 -5.52
CA TYR A 73 6.33 -7.10 -5.47
C TYR A 73 6.27 -6.60 -4.03
N PHE A 74 6.80 -5.42 -3.80
CA PHE A 74 6.56 -4.66 -2.58
C PHE A 74 6.41 -3.18 -2.91
N THR A 75 5.72 -2.45 -2.02
CA THR A 75 5.46 -1.03 -2.19
C THR A 75 5.86 -0.28 -0.93
N ILE A 76 6.60 0.81 -1.10
CA ILE A 76 7.05 1.67 0.00
C ILE A 76 6.35 3.02 -0.15
N ALA A 77 5.62 3.44 0.88
CA ALA A 77 4.99 4.76 0.97
C ALA A 77 5.58 5.51 2.16
N LEU A 78 5.93 6.79 1.96
CA LEU A 78 6.31 7.66 3.06
C LEU A 78 5.03 8.28 3.64
N HIS A 79 4.81 8.06 4.92
CA HIS A 79 3.72 8.69 5.66
C HIS A 79 4.31 9.53 6.78
N ILE A 80 3.96 10.82 6.82
CA ILE A 80 4.34 11.72 7.91
C ILE A 80 3.12 11.88 8.80
N LEU A 81 3.22 11.38 10.03
CA LEU A 81 2.23 11.68 11.06
C LEU A 81 2.67 12.94 11.82
N ILE A 82 1.91 14.02 11.68
CA ILE A 82 2.10 15.23 12.49
C ILE A 82 1.17 15.10 13.69
N VAL A 83 1.74 14.96 14.89
CA VAL A 83 0.96 14.88 16.12
C VAL A 83 0.90 16.27 16.79
N PRO A 84 -0.29 16.83 17.06
CA PRO A 84 -0.43 18.11 17.73
C PRO A 84 0.15 18.11 19.15
N GLU A 85 0.55 19.28 19.62
CA GLU A 85 0.92 19.48 21.01
C GLU A 85 -0.24 19.14 21.96
N GLY A 86 0.08 18.55 23.12
CA GLY A 86 -0.92 18.09 24.11
C GLY A 86 -1.27 16.60 24.04
N PHE A 87 -0.77 15.86 23.06
CA PHE A 87 -0.83 14.39 23.11
C PHE A 87 0.19 13.83 24.09
N SER A 88 -0.24 12.91 24.96
CA SER A 88 0.69 12.18 25.82
C SER A 88 1.56 11.23 24.99
N GLY A 89 2.79 10.99 25.43
CA GLY A 89 3.72 10.08 24.73
C GLY A 89 3.15 8.67 24.48
N ASN A 90 2.25 8.19 25.35
CA ASN A 90 1.56 6.93 25.15
C ASN A 90 0.52 6.97 24.01
N ARG A 91 -0.19 8.10 23.83
CA ARG A 91 -1.11 8.29 22.69
C ARG A 91 -0.33 8.40 21.38
N VAL A 92 0.79 9.13 21.37
CA VAL A 92 1.69 9.21 20.21
C VAL A 92 2.14 7.82 19.79
N LYS A 93 2.73 7.04 20.71
CA LYS A 93 3.18 5.66 20.44
C LYS A 93 2.06 4.75 19.93
N LYS A 94 0.83 4.90 20.44
CA LYS A 94 -0.32 4.12 19.97
C LYS A 94 -0.75 4.51 18.56
N LEU A 95 -0.71 5.80 18.21
CA LEU A 95 -1.02 6.30 16.87
C LEU A 95 0.01 5.83 15.83
N ASP A 96 1.28 5.85 16.19
CA ASP A 96 2.38 5.40 15.32
C ASP A 96 2.54 3.88 15.26
N GLY A 97 1.69 3.11 15.96
CA GLY A 97 1.75 1.64 15.98
C GLY A 97 2.91 1.04 16.82
N PHE A 98 3.67 1.87 17.54
CA PHE A 98 4.74 1.46 18.46
C PHE A 98 4.27 1.18 19.90
N SER A 99 2.96 1.05 20.14
CA SER A 99 2.48 0.62 21.46
C SER A 99 2.89 -0.83 21.71
N SER A 100 3.48 -1.10 22.88
CA SER A 100 3.99 -2.42 23.30
C SER A 100 2.92 -3.52 23.43
N THR A 101 1.67 -3.24 23.12
CA THR A 101 0.59 -4.22 23.04
C THR A 101 0.58 -4.83 21.65
N PHE A 102 1.52 -5.72 21.38
CA PHE A 102 1.47 -6.59 20.21
C PHE A 102 0.18 -7.42 20.31
N CYS A 103 -0.74 -7.29 19.36
CA CYS A 103 -2.00 -8.05 19.36
C CYS A 103 -1.72 -9.40 18.66
N PRO A 104 -1.58 -10.52 19.38
CA PRO A 104 -1.05 -11.77 18.79
C PRO A 104 -2.08 -12.51 17.94
N THR A 105 -3.33 -12.04 17.94
CA THR A 105 -4.45 -12.69 17.26
C THR A 105 -5.13 -11.62 16.41
N GLY A 106 -5.12 -11.79 15.08
CA GLY A 106 -5.57 -10.83 14.06
C GLY A 106 -7.02 -10.36 14.14
N ARG A 107 -7.39 -9.68 15.21
CA ARG A 107 -8.62 -8.90 15.36
C ARG A 107 -8.24 -7.55 15.94
N CYS A 108 -7.78 -6.66 15.07
CA CYS A 108 -7.63 -5.25 15.41
C CYS A 108 -9.04 -4.66 15.67
N PRO A 109 -9.27 -3.92 16.76
CA PRO A 109 -10.59 -3.38 17.11
C PRO A 109 -10.90 -2.09 16.32
N PHE A 110 -10.38 -1.94 15.10
CA PHE A 110 -10.80 -0.86 14.19
C PHE A 110 -12.10 -1.25 13.46
N HIS A 111 -13.08 -1.71 14.24
CA HIS A 111 -14.47 -1.43 13.91
C HIS A 111 -14.95 -0.42 14.94
N PRO A 112 -15.36 0.80 14.53
CA PRO A 112 -16.16 1.62 15.43
C PRO A 112 -17.43 0.82 15.73
N THR A 113 -17.57 0.34 16.96
CA THR A 113 -18.87 -0.13 17.42
C THR A 113 -19.82 1.06 17.37
N PRO A 114 -21.03 0.91 16.80
CA PRO A 114 -22.03 1.97 16.84
C PRO A 114 -22.49 2.09 18.29
N GLN A 115 -21.86 2.98 19.06
CA GLN A 115 -22.39 3.37 20.35
C GLN A 115 -23.57 4.30 20.07
N GLY A 116 -24.77 3.72 20.24
CA GLY A 116 -26.01 4.47 20.32
C GLY A 116 -25.91 5.51 21.44
N GLY A 117 -26.07 6.76 21.07
CA GLY A 117 -26.13 7.90 21.96
C GLY A 117 -26.53 9.11 21.13
N GLY A 118 -27.81 9.47 21.21
CA GLY A 118 -28.39 10.52 20.37
C GLY A 118 -27.69 11.86 20.57
N PHE A 119 -27.37 12.53 19.47
CA PHE A 119 -27.22 13.97 19.42
C PHE A 119 -28.02 14.51 18.25
N SER A 120 -29.01 15.32 18.63
CA SER A 120 -29.84 16.16 17.77
C SER A 120 -28.97 17.23 17.09
N GLY A 121 -29.20 17.43 15.79
CA GLY A 121 -29.19 18.76 15.20
C GLY A 121 -27.92 19.24 14.49
N ALA A 122 -28.18 19.84 13.31
CA ALA A 122 -27.37 20.79 12.55
C ALA A 122 -26.32 20.26 11.54
N SER A 123 -26.85 20.00 10.35
CA SER A 123 -26.24 20.22 9.04
C SER A 123 -25.40 21.51 8.95
N SER A 124 -24.17 21.43 8.41
CA SER A 124 -23.78 22.02 7.11
C SER A 124 -22.26 22.32 6.99
N ILE A 125 -21.65 21.65 6.01
CA ILE A 125 -20.63 22.13 5.05
C ILE A 125 -19.48 23.00 5.60
N ASN A 126 -18.28 22.41 5.73
CA ASN A 126 -17.03 23.17 5.82
C ASN A 126 -16.29 23.16 4.47
N ARG A 127 -16.07 24.36 3.91
CA ARG A 127 -15.22 24.61 2.74
C ARG A 127 -13.77 24.65 3.20
N TYR A 128 -12.87 23.98 2.48
CA TYR A 128 -11.44 24.25 2.57
C TYR A 128 -11.11 25.61 1.94
N PRO A 129 -10.35 26.50 2.59
CA PRO A 129 -9.64 27.56 1.90
C PRO A 129 -8.29 27.06 1.35
N ARG A 130 -7.91 27.61 0.19
CA ARG A 130 -6.58 27.49 -0.42
C ARG A 130 -5.55 28.30 0.34
#